data_AF-V4TXJ7-F1
#
_entry.id   AF-V4TXJ7-F1
#
_cell.length_a   1.000
_cell.length_b   1.000
_cell.length_c   1.000
_cell.angle_alpha   90.00
_cell.angle_beta   90.00
_cell.angle_gamma   90.00
#
_symmetry.space_group_name_H-M   'P 1'
#
loop_
_entity.id
_entity.type
_entity.pdbx_description
1 polymer ?
#
loop_
_entity_poly.entity_id
_entity_poly.type
_entity_poly.pdbx_seq_one_letter_code
_entity_poly.pdbx_strand_id
1 'polypeptide(L)'
;MPFILTLATNCMKQAISISMSKMEGFNLLIIYSFLFYIISAARTLDTISLGQSIKDGETLVSAKASFELGFFSPGNSNIRYLGIWYKKIAEGTVTWVANRDAPLSDRSGVLRINGERNGILVLLNSTNDTVWSSNSSISAQKPVAALMESGNLVVKDGKDNNPDNILWQSFDYPCDTLLPGMKLGINLGTGLNRFLSSWKSTDDPARGDFTYGLDPRGIPQLVLRKNSIITFRAGLWNGLHWTGVPQLQPNPVYTFEYVSNEKEAFYTYNLSNSSVPSRMVINPAGTVQRYTWMERTKTWTLFSRFSGVTLDQCDSYALCGAYASCNINSNSPECECLQGFVPNSQREWDMQYKSGGCVRRTPLDCKHGDGFLEHKAVKLPDTRFSWVDKNITLWECKELCSKNCSCTAYANADVRGRGSGCLLWFHDLIDIKELPESGQDLFIRMAASELDNVERRRQSKNKKQVMIIITSISLATAVIFIGGLMYRRKKHSNQGNEKEEMELPIFDLKIIANATDNFSEKNKLGEGGFGPVYKGMLIEGQEIAVKRLSKGSGQGMEEFKNEVLLIAKLQHRNLVKLLGCCTQRDERMLIYEYLPNKSLDYFIFGLIFHKFESFLSYSNYFHILFFRT
;
A
#
# COMPACT_ATOMS: atom_id res chain seq x y z
N MET A 1 -2.27 -48.42 87.11
CA MET A 1 -2.87 -47.21 86.51
C MET A 1 -2.10 -46.58 85.33
N PRO A 2 -0.76 -46.66 85.17
CA PRO A 2 -0.08 -45.95 84.08
C PRO A 2 -0.16 -46.65 82.70
N PHE A 3 -0.41 -47.96 82.64
CA PHE A 3 -0.46 -48.69 81.37
C PHE A 3 -1.75 -48.48 80.55
N ILE A 4 -2.86 -48.18 81.22
CA ILE A 4 -4.17 -48.02 80.55
C ILE A 4 -4.30 -46.64 79.88
N LEU A 5 -3.68 -45.59 80.46
CA LEU A 5 -3.68 -44.25 79.88
C LEU A 5 -2.87 -44.16 78.58
N THR A 6 -1.77 -44.90 78.47
CA THR A 6 -0.88 -44.90 77.29
C THR A 6 -1.50 -45.65 76.11
N LEU A 7 -2.24 -46.72 76.39
CA LEU A 7 -3.00 -47.47 75.37
C LEU A 7 -4.18 -46.64 74.84
N ALA A 8 -4.92 -45.95 75.72
CA ALA A 8 -6.03 -45.09 75.31
C ALA A 8 -5.58 -43.89 74.46
N THR A 9 -4.45 -43.25 74.80
CA THR A 9 -3.90 -42.12 74.03
C THR A 9 -3.33 -42.54 72.67
N ASN A 10 -2.70 -43.72 72.56
CA ASN A 10 -2.24 -44.24 71.27
C ASN A 10 -3.40 -44.67 70.37
N CYS A 11 -4.46 -45.27 70.92
CA CYS A 11 -5.65 -45.63 70.15
C CYS A 11 -6.39 -44.38 69.63
N MET A 12 -6.48 -43.33 70.45
CA MET A 12 -7.11 -42.06 70.05
C MET A 12 -6.28 -41.32 68.98
N LYS A 13 -4.95 -41.29 69.09
CA LYS A 13 -4.06 -40.73 68.06
C LYS A 13 -4.16 -41.48 66.73
N GLN A 14 -4.27 -42.82 66.79
CA GLN A 14 -4.41 -43.64 65.59
C GLN A 14 -5.79 -43.49 64.94
N ALA A 15 -6.86 -43.38 65.74
CA ALA A 15 -8.20 -43.08 65.24
C ALA A 15 -8.31 -41.67 64.60
N ILE A 16 -7.66 -40.66 65.19
CA ILE A 16 -7.60 -39.30 64.65
C ILE A 16 -6.77 -39.28 63.35
N SER A 17 -5.64 -39.98 63.30
CA SER A 17 -4.82 -40.12 62.08
C SER A 17 -5.56 -40.82 60.93
N ILE A 18 -6.34 -41.87 61.23
CA ILE A 18 -7.18 -42.57 60.25
C ILE A 18 -8.37 -41.71 59.80
N SER A 19 -8.94 -40.90 60.70
CA SER A 19 -10.00 -39.94 60.37
C SER A 19 -9.50 -38.80 59.48
N MET A 20 -8.31 -38.27 59.76
CA MET A 20 -7.69 -37.20 58.97
C MET A 20 -7.29 -37.69 57.57
N SER A 21 -6.71 -38.89 57.45
CA SER A 21 -6.36 -39.47 56.14
C SER A 21 -7.59 -39.81 55.28
N LYS A 22 -8.70 -40.24 55.91
CA LYS A 22 -9.99 -40.43 55.22
C LYS A 22 -10.62 -39.11 54.76
N MET A 23 -10.51 -38.04 55.54
CA MET A 23 -10.96 -36.69 55.15
C MET A 23 -10.12 -36.10 54.01
N GLU A 24 -8.80 -36.31 54.02
CA GLU A 24 -7.91 -35.90 52.92
C GLU A 24 -8.24 -36.65 51.62
N GLY A 25 -8.46 -37.97 51.70
CA GLY A 25 -8.87 -38.79 50.54
C GLY A 25 -10.23 -38.38 49.96
N PHE A 26 -11.19 -38.01 50.81
CA PHE A 26 -12.51 -37.52 50.38
C PHE A 26 -12.43 -36.14 49.70
N ASN A 27 -11.61 -35.22 50.23
CA ASN A 27 -11.36 -33.91 49.62
C ASN A 27 -10.64 -34.04 48.27
N LEU A 28 -9.67 -34.95 48.14
CA LEU A 28 -9.02 -35.27 46.86
C LEU A 28 -10.02 -35.84 45.85
N LEU A 29 -10.94 -36.71 46.27
CA LEU A 29 -11.99 -37.26 45.40
C LEU A 29 -12.98 -36.18 44.92
N ILE A 30 -13.33 -35.21 45.78
CA ILE A 30 -14.14 -34.05 45.38
C ILE A 30 -13.38 -33.18 44.38
N ILE A 31 -12.10 -32.90 44.62
CA ILE A 31 -11.26 -32.12 43.69
C ILE A 31 -11.11 -32.83 42.34
N TYR A 32 -10.86 -34.15 42.33
CA TYR A 32 -10.81 -34.94 41.09
C TYR A 32 -12.17 -35.00 40.39
N SER A 33 -13.28 -35.07 41.14
CA SER A 33 -14.63 -35.03 40.56
C SER A 33 -14.96 -33.65 39.99
N PHE A 34 -14.54 -32.56 40.64
CA PHE A 34 -14.66 -31.19 40.12
C PHE A 34 -13.76 -30.97 38.91
N LEU A 35 -12.52 -31.45 38.93
CA LEU A 35 -11.62 -31.42 37.77
C LEU A 35 -12.19 -32.24 36.60
N PHE A 36 -12.75 -33.41 36.88
CA PHE A 36 -13.39 -34.26 35.86
C PHE A 36 -14.68 -33.62 35.34
N TYR A 37 -15.44 -32.92 36.19
CA TYR A 37 -16.61 -32.12 35.80
C TYR A 37 -16.21 -30.93 34.93
N ILE A 38 -15.12 -30.22 35.26
CA ILE A 38 -14.56 -29.12 34.45
C ILE A 38 -14.04 -29.65 33.11
N ILE A 39 -13.35 -30.79 33.09
CA ILE A 39 -12.83 -31.42 31.86
C ILE A 39 -13.97 -31.96 30.97
N SER A 40 -15.05 -32.49 31.56
CA SER A 40 -16.23 -32.94 30.81
C SER A 40 -17.10 -31.78 30.32
N ALA A 41 -17.12 -30.65 31.03
CA ALA A 41 -17.73 -29.40 30.57
C ALA A 41 -16.89 -28.68 29.50
N ALA A 42 -15.59 -28.96 29.40
CA ALA A 42 -14.68 -28.37 28.41
C ALA A 42 -14.56 -29.17 27.10
N ARG A 43 -15.62 -29.87 26.66
CA ARG A 43 -15.66 -30.42 25.31
C ARG A 43 -16.00 -29.32 24.32
N THR A 44 -14.98 -28.72 23.73
CA THR A 44 -15.14 -27.87 22.55
C THR A 44 -15.57 -28.76 21.39
N LEU A 45 -16.84 -28.72 21.03
CA LEU A 45 -17.34 -29.33 19.82
C LEU A 45 -16.90 -28.46 18.63
N ASP A 46 -16.32 -29.07 17.61
CA ASP A 46 -16.06 -28.49 16.30
C ASP A 46 -17.13 -28.88 15.27
N THR A 47 -17.95 -29.88 15.64
CA THR A 47 -19.01 -30.47 14.82
C THR A 47 -20.34 -30.59 15.55
N ILE A 48 -21.44 -30.55 14.80
CA ILE A 48 -22.81 -30.88 15.23
C ILE A 48 -23.28 -32.05 14.37
N SER A 49 -23.59 -33.17 15.01
CA SER A 49 -24.19 -34.34 14.36
C SER A 49 -25.71 -34.38 14.57
N LEU A 50 -26.40 -35.29 13.87
CA LEU A 50 -27.82 -35.56 14.11
C LEU A 50 -28.09 -35.87 15.60
N GLY A 51 -29.15 -35.27 16.14
CA GLY A 51 -29.53 -35.38 17.56
C GLY A 51 -28.77 -34.43 18.50
N GLN A 52 -27.71 -33.77 18.02
CA GLN A 52 -27.03 -32.71 18.77
C GLN A 52 -27.58 -31.33 18.39
N SER A 53 -27.43 -30.38 19.32
CA SER A 53 -27.83 -29.00 19.13
C SER A 53 -26.89 -28.08 19.90
N ILE A 54 -26.86 -26.81 19.52
CA ILE A 54 -26.23 -25.73 20.28
C ILE A 54 -27.35 -24.79 20.75
N LYS A 55 -27.41 -24.55 22.05
CA LYS A 55 -28.30 -23.57 22.67
C LYS A 55 -27.55 -22.29 23.01
N ASP A 56 -28.29 -21.24 23.37
CA ASP A 56 -27.70 -20.03 23.91
C ASP A 56 -26.81 -20.33 25.14
N GLY A 57 -25.57 -19.82 25.11
CA GLY A 57 -24.53 -20.10 26.09
C GLY A 57 -23.56 -21.22 25.69
N GLU A 58 -23.93 -22.05 24.72
CA GLU A 58 -23.06 -23.07 24.13
C GLU A 58 -22.41 -22.55 22.84
N THR A 59 -21.24 -23.11 22.48
CA THR A 59 -20.42 -22.64 21.36
C THR A 59 -19.79 -23.78 20.58
N LEU A 60 -19.62 -23.59 19.27
CA LEU A 60 -18.78 -24.43 18.41
C LEU A 60 -17.45 -23.74 18.17
N VAL A 61 -16.32 -24.45 18.31
CA VAL A 61 -14.98 -23.87 18.21
C VAL A 61 -14.20 -24.57 17.11
N SER A 62 -13.51 -23.81 16.25
CA SER A 62 -12.67 -24.39 15.20
C SER A 62 -11.49 -25.17 15.79
N ALA A 63 -10.91 -26.09 15.01
CA ALA A 63 -9.89 -27.03 15.50
C ALA A 63 -8.69 -26.40 16.22
N LYS A 64 -8.21 -25.20 15.79
CA LYS A 64 -7.11 -24.48 16.48
C LYS A 64 -7.60 -23.27 17.27
N ALA A 65 -8.90 -23.22 17.54
CA ALA A 65 -9.56 -22.17 18.29
C ALA A 65 -9.34 -20.76 17.72
N SER A 66 -9.27 -20.62 16.39
CA SER A 66 -9.21 -19.30 15.74
C SER A 66 -10.59 -18.68 15.59
N PHE A 67 -11.61 -19.49 15.32
CA PHE A 67 -12.99 -19.07 15.16
C PHE A 67 -13.92 -19.77 16.16
N GLU A 68 -14.99 -19.09 16.49
CA GLU A 68 -16.04 -19.56 17.38
C GLU A 68 -17.41 -19.17 16.82
N LEU A 69 -18.35 -20.10 16.86
CA LEU A 69 -19.75 -19.92 16.50
C LEU A 69 -20.59 -19.99 17.78
N GLY A 70 -21.52 -19.06 17.95
CA GLY A 70 -22.47 -19.09 19.05
C GLY A 70 -23.46 -17.94 19.01
N PHE A 71 -24.20 -17.79 20.10
CA PHE A 71 -25.20 -16.73 20.25
C PHE A 71 -24.60 -15.47 20.86
N PHE A 72 -24.87 -14.31 20.27
CA PHE A 72 -24.39 -13.02 20.73
C PHE A 72 -25.46 -11.93 20.64
N SER A 73 -25.20 -10.82 21.33
CA SER A 73 -26.02 -9.60 21.30
C SER A 73 -25.10 -8.42 21.00
N PRO A 74 -25.33 -7.66 19.92
CA PRO A 74 -24.61 -6.41 19.69
C PRO A 74 -25.11 -5.30 20.63
N GLY A 75 -24.19 -4.41 21.01
CA GLY A 75 -24.45 -3.30 21.93
C GLY A 75 -25.05 -3.75 23.26
N ASN A 76 -26.00 -2.96 23.77
CA ASN A 76 -26.75 -3.25 25.01
C ASN A 76 -28.14 -3.85 24.74
N SER A 77 -28.33 -4.52 23.60
CA SER A 77 -29.62 -5.11 23.23
C SER A 77 -29.81 -6.50 23.86
N ASN A 78 -31.07 -6.89 24.10
CA ASN A 78 -31.43 -8.27 24.45
C ASN A 78 -31.70 -9.13 23.21
N ILE A 79 -31.53 -8.55 22.03
CA ILE A 79 -31.76 -9.22 20.75
C ILE A 79 -30.63 -10.24 20.53
N ARG A 80 -30.98 -11.45 20.09
CA ARG A 80 -30.04 -12.55 19.91
C ARG A 80 -29.83 -12.88 18.43
N TYR A 81 -28.56 -13.07 18.11
CA TYR A 81 -28.09 -13.49 16.79
C TYR A 81 -27.16 -14.69 16.93
N LEU A 82 -27.21 -15.57 15.95
CA LEU A 82 -26.22 -16.63 15.77
C LEU A 82 -25.12 -16.10 14.83
N GLY A 83 -23.88 -16.10 15.28
CA GLY A 83 -22.76 -15.58 14.50
C GLY A 83 -21.45 -16.29 14.74
N ILE A 84 -20.48 -16.00 13.88
CA ILE A 84 -19.10 -16.49 13.94
C ILE A 84 -18.20 -15.29 14.25
N TRP A 85 -17.24 -15.45 15.15
CA TRP A 85 -16.24 -14.44 15.48
C TRP A 85 -14.84 -15.03 15.66
N TYR A 86 -13.84 -14.15 15.69
CA TYR A 86 -12.48 -14.52 16.08
C TYR A 86 -12.40 -14.79 17.58
N LYS A 87 -12.10 -16.03 17.98
CA LYS A 87 -12.09 -16.45 19.39
C LYS A 87 -10.96 -15.83 20.21
N LYS A 88 -9.76 -15.72 19.62
CA LYS A 88 -8.55 -15.21 20.31
C LYS A 88 -8.47 -13.68 20.37
N ILE A 89 -9.41 -12.98 19.76
CA ILE A 89 -9.46 -11.51 19.73
C ILE A 89 -10.46 -11.05 20.80
N ALA A 90 -9.96 -10.34 21.81
CA ALA A 90 -10.69 -10.04 23.05
C ALA A 90 -12.04 -9.32 22.85
N GLU A 91 -12.19 -8.55 21.77
CA GLU A 91 -13.43 -7.84 21.43
C GLU A 91 -14.49 -8.70 20.73
N GLY A 92 -14.24 -10.00 20.46
CA GLY A 92 -15.23 -10.87 19.83
C GLY A 92 -15.64 -10.38 18.44
N THR A 93 -14.66 -10.10 17.57
CA THR A 93 -14.91 -9.55 16.23
C THR A 93 -15.73 -10.51 15.37
N VAL A 94 -17.02 -10.19 15.22
CA VAL A 94 -17.98 -10.95 14.40
C VAL A 94 -17.64 -10.82 12.92
N THR A 95 -17.65 -11.94 12.21
CA THR A 95 -17.32 -12.06 10.78
C THR A 95 -18.47 -12.59 9.94
N TRP A 96 -19.46 -13.23 10.56
CA TRP A 96 -20.63 -13.79 9.88
C TRP A 96 -21.82 -13.88 10.84
N VAL A 97 -23.04 -13.68 10.35
CA VAL A 97 -24.29 -13.72 11.12
C VAL A 97 -25.38 -14.45 10.33
N ALA A 98 -25.95 -15.51 10.89
CA ALA A 98 -26.94 -16.33 10.20
C ALA A 98 -28.27 -15.59 10.02
N ASN A 99 -28.86 -15.16 11.13
CA ASN A 99 -30.22 -14.63 11.21
C ASN A 99 -30.24 -13.09 11.29
N ARG A 100 -29.36 -12.44 10.52
CA ARG A 100 -29.16 -10.98 10.61
C ARG A 100 -30.42 -10.15 10.32
N ASP A 101 -31.30 -10.66 9.45
CA ASP A 101 -32.56 -10.00 9.07
C ASP A 101 -33.77 -10.51 9.87
N ALA A 102 -33.59 -11.56 10.70
CA ALA A 102 -34.62 -12.21 11.50
C ALA A 102 -34.07 -12.53 12.90
N PRO A 103 -33.88 -11.50 13.76
CA PRO A 103 -33.35 -11.70 15.10
C PRO A 103 -34.24 -12.56 15.99
N LEU A 104 -33.64 -13.16 17.02
CA LEU A 104 -34.36 -13.79 18.12
C LEU A 104 -34.64 -12.75 19.22
N SER A 105 -35.84 -12.78 19.78
CA SER A 105 -36.28 -11.85 20.84
C SER A 105 -35.83 -12.24 22.25
N ASP A 106 -35.33 -13.46 22.43
CA ASP A 106 -34.94 -14.02 23.73
C ASP A 106 -33.75 -14.99 23.57
N ARG A 107 -33.33 -15.61 24.68
CA ARG A 107 -32.22 -16.58 24.75
C ARG A 107 -32.65 -18.04 24.50
N SER A 108 -33.81 -18.26 23.89
CA SER A 108 -34.33 -19.62 23.64
C SER A 108 -33.81 -20.25 22.36
N GLY A 109 -32.94 -19.56 21.63
CA GLY A 109 -32.41 -20.00 20.33
C GLY A 109 -31.75 -21.37 20.38
N VAL A 110 -32.09 -22.22 19.40
CA VAL A 110 -31.48 -23.55 19.24
C VAL A 110 -31.04 -23.77 17.80
N LEU A 111 -29.75 -24.01 17.59
CA LEU A 111 -29.18 -24.43 16.31
C LEU A 111 -29.04 -25.95 16.27
N ARG A 112 -29.59 -26.60 15.24
CA ARG A 112 -29.43 -28.05 15.04
C ARG A 112 -29.58 -28.46 13.58
N ILE A 113 -29.18 -29.69 13.27
CA ILE A 113 -29.49 -30.31 11.98
C ILE A 113 -30.91 -30.86 12.03
N ASN A 114 -31.72 -30.55 11.01
CA ASN A 114 -33.03 -31.15 10.85
C ASN A 114 -32.90 -32.57 10.26
N GLY A 115 -33.22 -33.59 11.06
CA GLY A 115 -33.16 -35.00 10.66
C GLY A 115 -34.21 -35.40 9.61
N GLU A 116 -35.31 -34.67 9.48
CA GLU A 116 -36.36 -34.97 8.50
C GLU A 116 -36.03 -34.42 7.10
N ARG A 117 -35.12 -33.43 7.03
CA ARG A 117 -34.67 -32.79 5.78
C ARG A 117 -33.22 -33.10 5.45
N ASN A 118 -32.71 -34.25 5.92
CA ASN A 118 -31.44 -34.87 5.55
C ASN A 118 -30.24 -33.92 5.34
N GLY A 119 -30.01 -33.00 6.28
CA GLY A 119 -28.81 -32.13 6.27
C GLY A 119 -29.06 -30.63 6.15
N ILE A 120 -30.29 -30.16 6.35
CA ILE A 120 -30.55 -28.73 6.52
C ILE A 120 -30.23 -28.30 7.96
N LEU A 121 -29.40 -27.29 8.11
CA LEU A 121 -29.11 -26.64 9.37
C LEU A 121 -30.25 -25.64 9.67
N VAL A 122 -30.86 -25.73 10.85
CA VAL A 122 -32.01 -24.89 11.23
C VAL A 122 -31.74 -24.19 12.56
N LEU A 123 -32.17 -22.92 12.64
CA LEU A 123 -32.22 -22.13 13.85
C LEU A 123 -33.68 -21.96 14.27
N LEU A 124 -33.99 -22.39 15.50
CA LEU A 124 -35.33 -22.40 16.07
C LEU A 124 -35.47 -21.39 17.21
N ASN A 125 -36.68 -20.88 17.41
CA ASN A 125 -37.06 -20.04 18.56
C ASN A 125 -37.73 -20.86 19.68
N SER A 126 -38.27 -20.17 20.70
CA SER A 126 -38.96 -20.77 21.85
C SER A 126 -40.22 -21.58 21.49
N THR A 127 -40.87 -21.27 20.37
CA THR A 127 -42.04 -21.99 19.87
C THR A 127 -41.69 -23.12 18.91
N ASN A 128 -40.39 -23.43 18.72
CA ASN A 128 -39.86 -24.35 17.70
C ASN A 128 -40.11 -23.93 16.24
N ASP A 129 -40.44 -22.66 16.00
CA ASP A 129 -40.55 -22.11 14.65
C ASP A 129 -39.16 -21.88 14.07
N THR A 130 -39.02 -22.14 12.77
CA THR A 130 -37.74 -21.92 12.06
C THR A 130 -37.56 -20.45 11.74
N VAL A 131 -36.58 -19.82 12.40
CA VAL A 131 -36.19 -18.42 12.20
C VAL A 131 -35.21 -18.28 11.03
N TRP A 132 -34.32 -19.26 10.87
CA TRP A 132 -33.37 -19.30 9.78
C TRP A 132 -33.06 -20.76 9.43
N SER A 133 -32.77 -21.03 8.15
CA SER A 133 -32.30 -22.33 7.72
C SER A 133 -31.30 -22.22 6.58
N SER A 134 -30.36 -23.16 6.51
CA SER A 134 -29.55 -23.35 5.31
C SER A 134 -30.41 -23.83 4.14
N ASN A 135 -29.87 -23.72 2.93
CA ASN A 135 -30.46 -24.29 1.72
C ASN A 135 -29.54 -25.37 1.15
N SER A 136 -30.11 -26.53 0.83
CA SER A 136 -29.43 -27.56 0.05
C SER A 136 -30.50 -28.33 -0.72
N SER A 137 -30.22 -28.61 -1.99
CA SER A 137 -31.02 -29.53 -2.81
C SER A 137 -30.54 -30.97 -2.69
N ILE A 138 -29.38 -31.19 -2.06
CA ILE A 138 -28.72 -32.49 -1.93
C ILE A 138 -28.92 -32.99 -0.50
N SER A 139 -29.42 -34.22 -0.39
CA SER A 139 -29.65 -34.94 0.87
C SER A 139 -28.40 -35.74 1.24
N ALA A 140 -27.93 -35.61 2.48
CA ALA A 140 -26.85 -36.44 3.02
C ALA A 140 -27.39 -37.62 3.84
N GLN A 141 -26.69 -38.75 3.82
CA GLN A 141 -27.03 -39.91 4.64
C GLN A 141 -26.68 -39.70 6.11
N LYS A 142 -25.52 -39.08 6.38
CA LYS A 142 -25.06 -38.76 7.73
C LYS A 142 -24.63 -37.31 7.81
N PRO A 143 -25.56 -36.34 7.77
CA PRO A 143 -25.20 -34.93 7.76
C PRO A 143 -24.45 -34.52 9.04
N VAL A 144 -23.37 -33.76 8.85
CA VAL A 144 -22.57 -33.15 9.91
C VAL A 144 -22.34 -31.70 9.56
N ALA A 145 -22.60 -30.80 10.51
CA ALA A 145 -22.22 -29.40 10.43
C ALA A 145 -20.88 -29.23 11.14
N ALA A 146 -19.93 -28.50 10.55
CA ALA A 146 -18.58 -28.33 11.08
C ALA A 146 -18.10 -26.89 10.92
N LEU A 147 -17.47 -26.33 11.96
CA LEU A 147 -16.80 -25.04 11.87
C LEU A 147 -15.32 -25.25 11.51
N MET A 148 -14.96 -24.87 10.29
CA MET A 148 -13.61 -25.03 9.76
C MET A 148 -12.65 -23.97 10.35
N GLU A 149 -11.35 -24.26 10.31
CA GLU A 149 -10.30 -23.35 10.78
C GLU A 149 -10.19 -22.05 9.96
N SER A 150 -10.75 -22.04 8.75
CA SER A 150 -10.91 -20.82 7.93
C SER A 150 -12.03 -19.90 8.42
N GLY A 151 -12.87 -20.35 9.36
CA GLY A 151 -14.10 -19.68 9.76
C GLY A 151 -15.32 -20.08 8.90
N ASN A 152 -15.15 -21.00 7.95
CA ASN A 152 -16.26 -21.50 7.15
C ASN A 152 -17.09 -22.52 7.95
N LEU A 153 -18.34 -22.21 8.25
CA LEU A 153 -19.32 -23.19 8.72
C LEU A 153 -19.87 -23.97 7.52
N VAL A 154 -19.65 -25.27 7.52
CA VAL A 154 -20.04 -26.17 6.41
C VAL A 154 -21.01 -27.24 6.89
N VAL A 155 -21.87 -27.71 5.98
CA VAL A 155 -22.63 -28.95 6.15
C VAL A 155 -22.21 -29.93 5.07
N LYS A 156 -21.87 -31.15 5.47
CA LYS A 156 -21.38 -32.22 4.58
C LYS A 156 -21.91 -33.58 5.01
N ASP A 157 -21.77 -34.59 4.16
CA ASP A 157 -22.01 -35.98 4.56
C ASP A 157 -20.79 -36.50 5.33
N GLY A 158 -20.99 -36.91 6.58
CA GLY A 158 -19.94 -37.44 7.45
C GLY A 158 -19.44 -38.83 7.04
N LYS A 159 -20.07 -39.50 6.07
CA LYS A 159 -19.51 -40.70 5.42
C LYS A 159 -18.63 -40.37 4.22
N ASP A 160 -18.80 -39.18 3.64
CA ASP A 160 -18.02 -38.75 2.50
C ASP A 160 -16.72 -38.11 2.99
N ASN A 161 -15.60 -38.72 2.60
CA ASN A 161 -14.27 -38.19 2.90
C ASN A 161 -13.81 -37.16 1.87
N ASN A 162 -14.55 -36.94 0.79
CA ASN A 162 -14.23 -35.91 -0.17
C ASN A 162 -14.51 -34.52 0.41
N PRO A 163 -13.47 -33.71 0.68
CA PRO A 163 -13.65 -32.37 1.26
C PRO A 163 -14.42 -31.41 0.34
N ASP A 164 -14.50 -31.71 -0.96
CA ASP A 164 -15.16 -30.86 -1.96
C ASP A 164 -16.68 -31.07 -2.01
N ASN A 165 -17.19 -32.16 -1.43
CA ASN A 165 -18.62 -32.48 -1.47
C ASN A 165 -19.38 -31.80 -0.32
N ILE A 166 -19.46 -30.48 -0.41
CA ILE A 166 -20.13 -29.62 0.56
C ILE A 166 -21.58 -29.40 0.13
N LEU A 167 -22.53 -29.66 1.04
CA LEU A 167 -23.96 -29.45 0.80
C LEU A 167 -24.35 -27.98 0.94
N TRP A 168 -23.74 -27.30 1.92
CA TRP A 168 -23.95 -25.90 2.21
C TRP A 168 -22.73 -25.32 2.93
N GLN A 169 -22.41 -24.05 2.68
CA GLN A 169 -21.35 -23.34 3.39
C GLN A 169 -21.67 -21.87 3.63
N SER A 170 -21.24 -21.36 4.79
CA SER A 170 -21.37 -19.94 5.14
C SER A 170 -20.61 -19.01 4.20
N PHE A 171 -19.51 -19.48 3.59
CA PHE A 171 -18.71 -18.70 2.63
C PHE A 171 -19.45 -18.32 1.35
N ASP A 172 -20.56 -19.01 1.03
CA ASP A 172 -21.46 -18.67 -0.07
C ASP A 172 -22.45 -17.55 0.28
N TYR A 173 -22.59 -17.23 1.57
CA TYR A 173 -23.51 -16.23 2.11
C TYR A 173 -22.77 -15.22 3.02
N PRO A 174 -21.80 -14.46 2.47
CA PRO A 174 -21.09 -13.42 3.22
C PRO A 174 -22.03 -12.38 3.83
N CYS A 175 -21.60 -11.79 4.96
CA CYS A 175 -22.23 -10.63 5.58
C CYS A 175 -21.52 -9.34 5.12
N ASP A 176 -20.98 -8.56 6.05
CA ASP A 176 -20.19 -7.36 5.80
C ASP A 176 -18.69 -7.64 5.62
N THR A 177 -18.25 -8.88 5.89
CA THR A 177 -16.84 -9.27 5.96
C THR A 177 -16.46 -10.30 4.89
N LEU A 178 -15.33 -10.08 4.23
CA LEU A 178 -14.61 -11.06 3.41
C LEU A 178 -13.39 -11.56 4.19
N LEU A 179 -13.36 -12.86 4.47
CA LEU A 179 -12.25 -13.58 5.11
C LEU A 179 -11.32 -14.22 4.07
N PRO A 180 -10.11 -14.66 4.47
CA PRO A 180 -9.20 -15.36 3.57
C PRO A 180 -9.85 -16.64 3.02
N GLY A 181 -9.69 -16.90 1.71
CA GLY A 181 -10.27 -18.04 1.01
C GLY A 181 -11.74 -17.86 0.61
N MET A 182 -12.43 -16.81 1.05
CA MET A 182 -13.78 -16.51 0.58
C MET A 182 -13.77 -15.98 -0.86
N LYS A 183 -14.80 -16.36 -1.64
CA LYS A 183 -14.99 -15.88 -3.01
C LYS A 183 -15.96 -14.70 -3.01
N LEU A 184 -15.52 -13.55 -3.53
CA LEU A 184 -16.37 -12.41 -3.83
C LEU A 184 -16.65 -12.37 -5.33
N GLY A 185 -17.85 -12.78 -5.74
CA GLY A 185 -18.19 -12.88 -7.16
C GLY A 185 -19.28 -13.90 -7.47
N ILE A 186 -19.38 -14.27 -8.74
CA ILE A 186 -20.56 -14.94 -9.30
C ILE A 186 -20.16 -16.32 -9.80
N ASN A 187 -20.96 -17.33 -9.43
CA ASN A 187 -20.95 -18.63 -10.08
C ASN A 187 -21.96 -18.60 -11.24
N LEU A 188 -21.46 -18.77 -12.47
CA LEU A 188 -22.27 -18.67 -13.69
C LEU A 188 -23.16 -19.90 -13.90
N GLY A 189 -22.75 -21.07 -13.37
CA GLY A 189 -23.52 -22.30 -13.47
C GLY A 189 -24.74 -22.34 -12.54
N THR A 190 -24.60 -21.86 -11.30
CA THR A 190 -25.68 -21.86 -10.30
C THR A 190 -26.42 -20.52 -10.19
N GLY A 191 -25.87 -19.44 -10.75
CA GLY A 191 -26.37 -18.07 -10.58
C GLY A 191 -26.08 -17.47 -9.21
N LEU A 192 -25.36 -18.17 -8.32
CA LEU A 192 -25.03 -17.68 -6.98
C LEU A 192 -24.09 -16.47 -7.07
N ASN A 193 -24.55 -15.33 -6.56
CA ASN A 193 -23.76 -14.10 -6.45
C ASN A 193 -23.35 -13.85 -4.99
N ARG A 194 -22.04 -13.91 -4.72
CA ARG A 194 -21.43 -13.64 -3.42
C ARG A 194 -20.96 -12.19 -3.38
N PHE A 195 -21.61 -11.38 -2.55
CA PHE A 195 -21.32 -9.96 -2.37
C PHE A 195 -21.39 -9.59 -0.89
N LEU A 196 -20.63 -8.58 -0.47
CA LEU A 196 -20.71 -8.07 0.90
C LEU A 196 -21.89 -7.11 1.04
N SER A 197 -22.53 -7.09 2.20
CA SER A 197 -23.57 -6.12 2.56
C SER A 197 -23.29 -5.58 3.95
N SER A 198 -23.24 -4.24 4.08
CA SER A 198 -22.92 -3.58 5.33
C SER A 198 -23.93 -3.96 6.42
N TRP A 199 -23.52 -3.81 7.68
CA TRP A 199 -24.48 -3.72 8.77
C TRP A 199 -25.28 -2.42 8.65
N LYS A 200 -26.46 -2.38 9.28
CA LYS A 200 -27.33 -1.20 9.29
C LYS A 200 -26.76 -0.12 10.19
N SER A 201 -26.15 -0.50 11.31
CA SER A 201 -25.39 0.38 12.19
C SER A 201 -24.27 -0.41 12.89
N THR A 202 -23.53 0.21 13.80
CA THR A 202 -22.50 -0.47 14.60
C THR A 202 -23.07 -1.55 15.52
N ASP A 203 -24.34 -1.41 15.92
CA ASP A 203 -25.01 -2.28 16.89
C ASP A 203 -26.21 -3.03 16.30
N ASP A 204 -26.44 -2.91 14.99
CA ASP A 204 -27.51 -3.62 14.27
C ASP A 204 -26.94 -4.36 13.05
N PRO A 205 -26.78 -5.69 13.13
CA PRO A 205 -26.20 -6.50 12.07
C PRO A 205 -27.15 -6.73 10.89
N ALA A 206 -28.41 -6.28 10.95
CA ALA A 206 -29.32 -6.34 9.81
C ALA A 206 -28.69 -5.74 8.55
N ARG A 207 -29.18 -6.12 7.36
CA ARG A 207 -28.67 -5.57 6.11
C ARG A 207 -28.83 -4.05 6.09
N GLY A 208 -27.71 -3.35 5.94
CA GLY A 208 -27.67 -1.91 5.69
C GLY A 208 -27.82 -1.57 4.21
N ASP A 209 -27.67 -0.28 3.90
CA ASP A 209 -27.91 0.25 2.57
C ASP A 209 -26.79 -0.06 1.57
N PHE A 210 -25.61 -0.50 2.01
CA PHE A 210 -24.46 -0.61 1.13
C PHE A 210 -24.11 -2.06 0.77
N THR A 211 -23.81 -2.29 -0.52
CA THR A 211 -23.38 -3.58 -1.04
C THR A 211 -22.11 -3.46 -1.87
N TYR A 212 -21.22 -4.45 -1.77
CA TYR A 212 -19.95 -4.48 -2.50
C TYR A 212 -19.74 -5.84 -3.16
N GLY A 213 -19.58 -5.86 -4.48
CA GLY A 213 -19.46 -7.11 -5.23
C GLY A 213 -19.34 -6.88 -6.73
N LEU A 214 -19.24 -7.98 -7.48
CA LEU A 214 -19.13 -7.92 -8.94
C LEU A 214 -20.48 -7.54 -9.57
N ASP A 215 -20.45 -6.57 -10.47
CA ASP A 215 -21.51 -6.28 -11.43
C ASP A 215 -21.33 -7.19 -12.66
N PRO A 216 -22.26 -8.10 -12.97
CA PRO A 216 -22.15 -8.98 -14.13
C PRO A 216 -22.48 -8.29 -15.46
N ARG A 217 -22.97 -7.04 -15.45
CA ARG A 217 -23.40 -6.35 -16.68
C ARG A 217 -22.19 -5.96 -17.53
N GLY A 218 -22.18 -6.39 -18.79
CA GLY A 218 -21.04 -6.20 -19.69
C GLY A 218 -19.86 -7.06 -19.25
N ILE A 219 -18.69 -6.45 -19.09
CA ILE A 219 -17.53 -7.15 -18.51
C ILE A 219 -17.58 -6.97 -16.99
N PRO A 220 -17.39 -8.03 -16.18
CA PRO A 220 -17.51 -7.93 -14.73
C PRO A 220 -16.65 -6.84 -14.11
N GLN A 221 -17.27 -6.00 -13.28
CA GLN A 221 -16.61 -4.91 -12.57
C GLN A 221 -16.90 -4.97 -11.08
N LEU A 222 -15.91 -4.65 -10.26
CA LEU A 222 -16.12 -4.55 -8.82
C LEU A 222 -16.69 -3.16 -8.49
N VAL A 223 -17.83 -3.13 -7.81
CA VAL A 223 -18.57 -1.91 -7.52
C VAL A 223 -19.13 -1.90 -6.11
N LEU A 224 -19.26 -0.69 -5.57
CA LEU A 224 -19.98 -0.37 -4.36
C LEU A 224 -21.30 0.31 -4.75
N ARG A 225 -22.40 -0.16 -4.16
CA ARG A 225 -23.72 0.44 -4.31
C ARG A 225 -24.27 0.90 -2.99
N LYS A 226 -25.02 2.00 -3.03
CA LYS A 226 -26.01 2.35 -2.00
C LYS A 226 -27.38 2.02 -2.58
N ASN A 227 -28.07 1.06 -1.98
CA ASN A 227 -29.26 0.42 -2.53
C ASN A 227 -28.95 -0.11 -3.95
N SER A 228 -29.59 0.45 -4.97
CA SER A 228 -29.37 0.08 -6.38
C SER A 228 -28.43 1.04 -7.14
N ILE A 229 -27.98 2.13 -6.50
CA ILE A 229 -27.18 3.19 -7.14
C ILE A 229 -25.71 2.91 -6.91
N ILE A 230 -24.91 2.90 -7.99
CA ILE A 230 -23.44 2.78 -7.90
C ILE A 230 -22.89 4.08 -7.31
N THR A 231 -22.13 3.98 -6.23
CA THR A 231 -21.48 5.13 -5.58
C THR A 231 -19.97 5.14 -5.80
N PHE A 232 -19.38 3.96 -6.02
CA PHE A 232 -17.96 3.81 -6.33
C PHE A 232 -17.76 2.61 -7.24
N ARG A 233 -16.78 2.71 -8.15
CA ARG A 233 -16.39 1.65 -9.07
C ARG A 233 -14.88 1.42 -8.98
N ALA A 234 -14.50 0.23 -8.51
CA ALA A 234 -13.12 -0.24 -8.61
C ALA A 234 -12.76 -0.62 -10.06
N GLY A 235 -13.76 -0.96 -10.88
CA GLY A 235 -13.61 -1.17 -12.31
C GLY A 235 -13.21 -2.60 -12.66
N LEU A 236 -12.51 -2.75 -13.78
CA LEU A 236 -12.09 -4.04 -14.33
C LEU A 236 -10.76 -4.49 -13.71
N TRP A 237 -10.53 -5.80 -13.68
CA TRP A 237 -9.25 -6.40 -13.31
C TRP A 237 -8.26 -6.34 -14.47
N ASN A 238 -7.17 -5.60 -14.35
CA ASN A 238 -6.20 -5.38 -15.42
C ASN A 238 -5.08 -6.44 -15.50
N GLY A 239 -5.20 -7.55 -14.76
CA GLY A 239 -4.16 -8.58 -14.64
C GLY A 239 -3.29 -8.43 -13.39
N LEU A 240 -3.17 -7.23 -12.82
CA LEU A 240 -2.42 -6.95 -11.59
C LEU A 240 -3.31 -6.52 -10.43
N HIS A 241 -4.27 -5.62 -10.69
CA HIS A 241 -5.18 -5.06 -9.70
C HIS A 241 -6.46 -4.55 -10.36
N TRP A 242 -7.39 -4.02 -9.56
CA TRP A 242 -8.55 -3.29 -10.08
C TRP A 242 -8.13 -1.91 -10.58
N THR A 243 -8.63 -1.48 -11.74
CA THR A 243 -8.23 -0.21 -12.38
C THR A 243 -8.41 1.04 -11.51
N GLY A 244 -9.39 1.05 -10.61
CA GLY A 244 -9.70 2.12 -9.67
C GLY A 244 -9.22 1.86 -8.25
N VAL A 245 -8.46 0.78 -8.03
CA VAL A 245 -7.86 0.46 -6.72
C VAL A 245 -6.37 0.12 -6.91
N PRO A 246 -5.55 1.05 -7.43
CA PRO A 246 -4.14 0.79 -7.69
C PRO A 246 -3.29 0.52 -6.44
N GLN A 247 -3.78 0.89 -5.26
CA GLN A 247 -3.16 0.58 -3.97
C GLN A 247 -3.20 -0.91 -3.62
N LEU A 248 -4.00 -1.73 -4.33
CA LEU A 248 -4.00 -3.18 -4.15
C LEU A 248 -2.75 -3.77 -4.81
N GLN A 249 -1.65 -3.87 -4.05
CA GLN A 249 -0.36 -4.37 -4.51
C GLN A 249 0.05 -5.63 -3.74
N PRO A 250 0.85 -6.53 -4.36
CA PRO A 250 1.45 -7.67 -3.67
C PRO A 250 2.17 -7.22 -2.39
N ASN A 251 1.94 -7.93 -1.29
CA ASN A 251 2.50 -7.58 0.01
C ASN A 251 2.78 -8.86 0.82
N PRO A 252 3.62 -8.81 1.86
CA PRO A 252 4.02 -9.99 2.62
C PRO A 252 2.91 -10.54 3.54
N VAL A 253 1.76 -9.84 3.69
CA VAL A 253 0.67 -10.25 4.59
C VAL A 253 -0.32 -11.16 3.87
N TYR A 254 -0.66 -10.84 2.62
CA TYR A 254 -1.65 -11.60 1.84
C TYR A 254 -1.35 -11.58 0.34
N THR A 255 -1.75 -12.67 -0.32
CA THR A 255 -1.85 -12.77 -1.77
C THR A 255 -3.31 -12.64 -2.19
N PHE A 256 -3.56 -12.22 -3.42
CA PHE A 256 -4.89 -12.06 -3.97
C PHE A 256 -4.89 -12.43 -5.44
N GLU A 257 -6.05 -12.85 -5.91
CA GLU A 257 -6.24 -13.18 -7.32
C GLU A 257 -7.67 -12.89 -7.76
N TYR A 258 -7.81 -12.68 -9.06
CA TYR A 258 -9.09 -12.63 -9.72
C TYR A 258 -9.16 -13.74 -10.76
N VAL A 259 -10.14 -14.62 -10.59
CA VAL A 259 -10.40 -15.74 -11.49
C VAL A 259 -11.63 -15.41 -12.31
N SER A 260 -11.55 -15.56 -13.63
CA SER A 260 -12.68 -15.39 -14.53
C SER A 260 -12.57 -16.37 -15.68
N ASN A 261 -13.51 -17.31 -15.71
CA ASN A 261 -13.65 -18.38 -16.70
C ASN A 261 -15.13 -18.65 -16.99
N GLU A 262 -15.43 -19.67 -17.79
CA GLU A 262 -16.80 -20.02 -18.20
C GLU A 262 -17.72 -20.47 -17.04
N LYS A 263 -17.14 -20.89 -15.89
CA LYS A 263 -17.90 -21.39 -14.74
C LYS A 263 -18.13 -20.34 -13.67
N GLU A 264 -17.14 -19.50 -13.39
CA GLU A 264 -17.21 -18.50 -12.32
C GLU A 264 -16.28 -17.31 -12.57
N ALA A 265 -16.67 -16.17 -11.99
CA ALA A 265 -15.87 -14.96 -11.94
C ALA A 265 -15.83 -14.45 -10.49
N PHE A 266 -14.68 -14.43 -9.84
CA PHE A 266 -14.56 -14.04 -8.44
C PHE A 266 -13.18 -13.50 -8.07
N TYR A 267 -13.18 -12.65 -7.05
CA TYR A 267 -12.01 -12.20 -6.32
C TYR A 267 -11.84 -13.04 -5.05
N THR A 268 -10.60 -13.41 -4.74
CA THR A 268 -10.25 -14.04 -3.46
C THR A 268 -8.89 -13.53 -2.98
N TYR A 269 -8.63 -13.69 -1.70
CA TYR A 269 -7.32 -13.43 -1.12
C TYR A 269 -6.99 -14.50 -0.07
N ASN A 270 -5.71 -14.79 0.08
CA ASN A 270 -5.19 -15.75 1.06
C ASN A 270 -4.10 -15.09 1.91
N LEU A 271 -3.98 -15.49 3.16
CA LEU A 271 -2.91 -14.98 4.03
C LEU A 271 -1.60 -15.68 3.68
N SER A 272 -0.53 -14.89 3.50
CA SER A 272 0.83 -15.41 3.35
C SER A 272 1.33 -16.01 4.66
N ASN A 273 0.93 -15.41 5.80
CA ASN A 273 1.14 -15.95 7.13
C ASN A 273 -0.19 -16.06 7.87
N SER A 274 -0.68 -17.30 8.05
CA SER A 274 -1.95 -17.58 8.73
C SER A 274 -2.03 -17.10 10.18
N SER A 275 -0.88 -16.82 10.82
CA SER A 275 -0.80 -16.29 12.19
C SER A 275 -1.15 -14.79 12.29
N VAL A 276 -1.31 -14.08 11.17
CA VAL A 276 -1.65 -12.65 11.13
C VAL A 276 -3.05 -12.47 10.55
N PRO A 277 -4.11 -12.41 11.38
CA PRO A 277 -5.47 -12.21 10.90
C PRO A 277 -5.61 -10.93 10.08
N SER A 278 -6.25 -11.04 8.92
CA SER A 278 -6.64 -9.90 8.09
C SER A 278 -8.00 -10.13 7.45
N ARG A 279 -8.82 -9.08 7.40
CA ARG A 279 -10.19 -9.10 6.87
C ARG A 279 -10.49 -7.86 6.05
N MET A 280 -11.34 -7.99 5.03
CA MET A 280 -11.95 -6.84 4.36
C MET A 280 -13.38 -6.67 4.87
N VAL A 281 -13.77 -5.45 5.22
CA VAL A 281 -15.10 -5.15 5.75
C VAL A 281 -15.70 -3.92 5.08
N ILE A 282 -16.99 -3.97 4.83
CA ILE A 282 -17.80 -2.80 4.45
C ILE A 282 -18.52 -2.27 5.69
N ASN A 283 -18.21 -1.04 6.10
CA ASN A 283 -18.84 -0.42 7.25
C ASN A 283 -20.23 0.18 6.90
N PRO A 284 -21.07 0.53 7.91
CA PRO A 284 -22.39 1.14 7.68
C PRO A 284 -22.36 2.47 6.92
N ALA A 285 -21.21 3.15 6.87
CA ALA A 285 -21.02 4.38 6.09
C ALA A 285 -20.63 4.12 4.62
N GLY A 286 -20.59 2.86 4.17
CA GLY A 286 -20.25 2.50 2.79
C GLY A 286 -18.76 2.58 2.47
N THR A 287 -17.89 2.47 3.47
CA THR A 287 -16.43 2.42 3.25
C THR A 287 -15.95 0.96 3.26
N VAL A 288 -15.24 0.55 2.21
CA VAL A 288 -14.61 -0.76 2.11
C VAL A 288 -13.18 -0.66 2.63
N GLN A 289 -12.86 -1.43 3.67
CA GLN A 289 -11.62 -1.28 4.42
C GLN A 289 -10.96 -2.64 4.66
N ARG A 290 -9.63 -2.68 4.67
CA ARG A 290 -8.87 -3.84 5.16
C ARG A 290 -8.32 -3.57 6.54
N TYR A 291 -8.61 -4.48 7.46
CA TYR A 291 -8.03 -4.49 8.79
C TYR A 291 -7.06 -5.65 8.93
N THR A 292 -5.94 -5.40 9.59
CA THR A 292 -4.94 -6.41 9.95
C THR A 292 -4.72 -6.35 11.45
N TRP A 293 -4.76 -7.51 12.10
CA TRP A 293 -4.60 -7.60 13.54
C TRP A 293 -3.14 -7.36 13.94
N MET A 294 -2.92 -6.41 14.85
CA MET A 294 -1.60 -6.10 15.36
C MET A 294 -1.44 -6.68 16.76
N GLU A 295 -0.65 -7.74 16.86
CA GLU A 295 -0.49 -8.50 18.11
C GLU A 295 0.14 -7.67 19.24
N ARG A 296 1.04 -6.72 18.90
CA ARG A 296 1.71 -5.85 19.87
C ARG A 296 0.75 -4.90 20.59
N THR A 297 -0.23 -4.37 19.88
CA THR A 297 -1.20 -3.40 20.41
C THR A 297 -2.54 -4.05 20.76
N LYS A 298 -2.75 -5.30 20.35
CA LYS A 298 -4.02 -6.02 20.50
C LYS A 298 -5.19 -5.26 19.88
N THR A 299 -4.98 -4.68 18.70
CA THR A 299 -5.98 -3.88 17.99
C THR A 299 -6.05 -4.26 16.51
N TRP A 300 -7.23 -4.07 15.91
CA TRP A 300 -7.38 -4.03 14.47
C TRP A 300 -6.81 -2.74 13.91
N THR A 301 -5.68 -2.84 13.22
CA THR A 301 -5.09 -1.69 12.53
C THR A 301 -5.65 -1.61 11.12
N LEU A 302 -6.12 -0.42 10.74
CA LEU A 302 -6.53 -0.15 9.38
C LEU A 302 -5.30 -0.20 8.46
N PHE A 303 -5.27 -1.18 7.57
CA PHE A 303 -4.16 -1.37 6.63
C PHE A 303 -4.38 -0.58 5.34
N SER A 304 -5.59 -0.65 4.78
CA SER A 304 -5.95 0.08 3.56
C SER A 304 -7.44 0.43 3.54
N ARG A 305 -7.77 1.50 2.82
CA ARG A 305 -9.14 1.82 2.40
C ARG A 305 -9.21 1.67 0.89
N PHE A 306 -10.26 1.03 0.41
CA PHE A 306 -10.48 0.76 -1.01
C PHE A 306 -11.58 1.62 -1.64
N SER A 307 -12.44 2.23 -0.81
CA SER A 307 -13.47 3.18 -1.23
C SER A 307 -13.65 4.27 -0.16
N GLY A 308 -14.31 5.37 -0.53
CA GLY A 308 -14.73 6.43 0.38
C GLY A 308 -14.28 7.83 -0.06
N VAL A 309 -15.22 8.77 -0.14
CA VAL A 309 -15.04 10.15 -0.65
C VAL A 309 -14.01 10.96 0.14
N THR A 310 -13.77 10.60 1.42
CA THR A 310 -12.84 11.33 2.30
C THR A 310 -11.36 11.19 1.91
N LEU A 311 -11.02 10.26 1.03
CA LEU A 311 -9.66 10.11 0.49
C LEU A 311 -9.49 10.83 -0.83
N ASP A 312 -10.53 10.80 -1.66
CA ASP A 312 -10.46 11.17 -3.06
C ASP A 312 -11.86 11.42 -3.61
N GLN A 313 -12.14 12.68 -3.96
CA GLN A 313 -13.46 13.05 -4.49
C GLN A 313 -13.72 12.40 -5.86
N CYS A 314 -12.66 12.16 -6.64
CA CYS A 314 -12.72 11.51 -7.96
C CYS A 314 -13.06 10.02 -7.91
N ASP A 315 -13.11 9.41 -6.72
CA ASP A 315 -13.61 8.04 -6.55
C ASP A 315 -15.14 7.96 -6.61
N SER A 316 -15.83 9.09 -6.47
CA SER A 316 -17.28 9.15 -6.64
C SER A 316 -17.67 8.76 -8.06
N TYR A 317 -18.53 7.75 -8.17
CA TYR A 317 -18.91 7.20 -9.46
C TYR A 317 -19.52 8.27 -10.39
N ALA A 318 -18.96 8.39 -11.59
CA ALA A 318 -19.42 9.27 -12.66
C ALA A 318 -19.49 10.76 -12.30
N LEU A 319 -18.61 11.23 -11.41
CA LEU A 319 -18.55 12.65 -10.98
C LEU A 319 -18.50 13.65 -12.14
N CYS A 320 -17.69 13.37 -13.16
CA CYS A 320 -17.41 14.30 -14.27
C CYS A 320 -18.31 14.13 -15.50
N GLY A 321 -19.27 13.20 -15.48
CA GLY A 321 -20.09 12.89 -16.66
C GLY A 321 -19.31 12.22 -17.79
N ALA A 322 -19.92 12.16 -18.98
CA ALA A 322 -19.33 11.52 -20.16
C ALA A 322 -18.16 12.31 -20.75
N TYR A 323 -17.14 11.59 -21.25
CA TYR A 323 -15.98 12.15 -21.94
C TYR A 323 -15.22 13.25 -21.18
N ALA A 324 -15.26 13.19 -19.85
CA ALA A 324 -14.49 14.02 -18.96
C ALA A 324 -13.67 13.13 -18.01
N SER A 325 -12.47 13.59 -17.65
CA SER A 325 -11.63 12.95 -16.64
C SER A 325 -11.67 13.74 -15.34
N CYS A 326 -11.54 13.01 -14.23
CA CYS A 326 -11.34 13.61 -12.91
C CYS A 326 -9.84 13.66 -12.55
N ASN A 327 -9.35 14.81 -12.10
CA ASN A 327 -7.96 15.00 -11.67
C ASN A 327 -7.86 15.76 -10.33
N ILE A 328 -7.34 15.08 -9.32
CA ILE A 328 -7.16 15.55 -7.93
C ILE A 328 -6.05 16.59 -7.81
N ASN A 329 -5.04 16.53 -8.67
CA ASN A 329 -3.85 17.38 -8.61
C ASN A 329 -4.03 18.69 -9.40
N SER A 330 -5.25 18.98 -9.87
CA SER A 330 -5.57 20.19 -10.61
C SER A 330 -5.85 21.35 -9.63
N ASN A 331 -5.49 22.58 -10.02
CA ASN A 331 -5.75 23.79 -9.22
C ASN A 331 -7.24 24.26 -9.30
N SER A 332 -8.19 23.35 -9.61
CA SER A 332 -9.62 23.53 -10.01
C SER A 332 -9.84 23.83 -11.51
N PRO A 333 -10.81 23.16 -12.20
CA PRO A 333 -11.88 22.27 -11.73
C PRO A 333 -11.53 20.77 -11.77
N GLU A 334 -12.06 20.01 -10.80
CA GLU A 334 -11.90 18.55 -10.62
C GLU A 334 -12.17 17.73 -11.88
N CYS A 335 -13.03 18.25 -12.77
CA CYS A 335 -13.43 17.61 -14.00
C CYS A 335 -13.00 18.44 -15.21
N GLU A 336 -12.26 17.81 -16.12
CA GLU A 336 -11.84 18.40 -17.38
C GLU A 336 -12.37 17.56 -18.55
N CYS A 337 -12.84 18.23 -19.61
CA CYS A 337 -13.18 17.53 -20.83
C CYS A 337 -11.91 16.93 -21.43
N LEU A 338 -12.02 15.68 -21.89
CA LEU A 338 -10.93 15.03 -22.61
C LEU A 338 -10.58 15.85 -23.87
N GLN A 339 -9.32 15.78 -24.27
CA GLN A 339 -8.85 16.52 -25.44
C GLN A 339 -9.68 16.20 -26.69
N GLY A 340 -10.18 17.23 -27.36
CA GLY A 340 -11.07 17.12 -28.53
C GLY A 340 -12.57 17.05 -28.18
N PHE A 341 -12.91 17.15 -26.89
CA PHE A 341 -14.28 17.30 -26.39
C PHE A 341 -14.51 18.73 -25.87
N VAL A 342 -15.78 19.09 -25.72
CA VAL A 342 -16.25 20.37 -25.19
C VAL A 342 -17.42 20.13 -24.24
N PRO A 343 -17.66 20.99 -23.24
CA PRO A 343 -18.79 20.81 -22.32
C PRO A 343 -20.11 20.72 -23.07
N ASN A 344 -20.99 19.80 -22.64
CA ASN A 344 -22.33 19.69 -23.21
C ASN A 344 -23.14 20.98 -22.98
N SER A 345 -22.96 21.59 -21.81
CA SER A 345 -23.53 22.90 -21.45
C SER A 345 -22.43 23.77 -20.84
N GLN A 346 -22.00 24.79 -21.58
CA GLN A 346 -20.97 25.72 -21.07
C GLN A 346 -21.43 26.43 -19.79
N ARG A 347 -22.71 26.79 -19.72
CA ARG A 347 -23.31 27.45 -18.54
C ARG A 347 -23.22 26.58 -17.29
N GLU A 348 -23.58 25.30 -17.39
CA GLU A 348 -23.50 24.37 -16.25
C GLU A 348 -22.05 24.11 -15.86
N TRP A 349 -21.17 23.98 -16.87
CA TRP A 349 -19.74 23.81 -16.67
C TRP A 349 -19.15 24.99 -15.88
N ASP A 350 -19.46 26.22 -16.26
CA ASP A 350 -18.97 27.43 -15.58
C ASP A 350 -19.50 27.54 -14.14
N MET A 351 -20.69 26.99 -13.88
CA MET A 351 -21.31 26.89 -12.55
C MET A 351 -20.83 25.69 -11.72
N GLN A 352 -19.83 24.92 -12.19
CA GLN A 352 -19.32 23.70 -11.54
C GLN A 352 -20.30 22.52 -11.52
N TYR A 353 -21.38 22.57 -12.30
CA TYR A 353 -22.24 21.40 -12.55
C TYR A 353 -21.66 20.58 -13.71
N LYS A 354 -20.77 19.63 -13.36
CA LYS A 354 -20.01 18.84 -14.35
C LYS A 354 -20.67 17.52 -14.75
N SER A 355 -21.74 17.11 -14.07
CA SER A 355 -22.42 15.83 -14.32
C SER A 355 -23.00 15.69 -15.73
N GLY A 356 -23.28 16.80 -16.41
CA GLY A 356 -23.70 16.81 -17.82
C GLY A 356 -22.60 16.38 -18.80
N GLY A 357 -21.34 16.29 -18.36
CA GLY A 357 -20.22 15.81 -19.15
C GLY A 357 -19.89 16.68 -20.37
N CYS A 358 -19.21 16.04 -21.33
CA CYS A 358 -18.67 16.64 -22.53
C CYS A 358 -19.16 15.89 -23.77
N VAL A 359 -19.17 16.59 -24.89
CA VAL A 359 -19.52 16.06 -26.22
C VAL A 359 -18.35 16.26 -27.18
N ARG A 360 -18.35 15.50 -28.27
CA ARG A 360 -17.33 15.63 -29.32
C ARG A 360 -17.40 17.03 -29.92
N ARG A 361 -16.25 17.69 -30.03
CA ARG A 361 -16.15 18.98 -30.72
C ARG A 361 -16.43 18.82 -32.21
N THR A 362 -15.87 17.76 -32.80
CA THR A 362 -16.03 17.42 -34.22
C THR A 362 -16.67 16.04 -34.34
N PRO A 363 -17.77 15.90 -35.13
CA PRO A 363 -18.40 14.61 -35.38
C PRO A 363 -17.46 13.59 -36.06
N LEU A 364 -17.72 12.30 -35.83
CA LEU A 364 -17.00 11.21 -36.49
C LEU A 364 -17.55 10.99 -37.91
N ASP A 365 -16.69 10.60 -38.85
CA ASP A 365 -17.07 10.28 -40.23
C ASP A 365 -17.16 8.75 -40.43
N CYS A 366 -16.43 7.96 -39.62
CA CYS A 366 -16.23 6.51 -39.73
C CYS A 366 -15.62 6.02 -41.04
N LYS A 367 -16.16 6.45 -42.19
CA LYS A 367 -15.78 6.03 -43.55
C LYS A 367 -14.50 6.71 -44.02
N HIS A 368 -14.23 7.95 -43.59
CA HIS A 368 -13.12 8.76 -44.11
C HIS A 368 -12.08 9.10 -43.04
N GLY A 369 -11.45 8.08 -42.45
CA GLY A 369 -10.17 8.28 -41.77
C GLY A 369 -10.24 8.77 -40.32
N ASP A 370 -11.28 8.40 -39.57
CA ASP A 370 -11.20 8.49 -38.10
C ASP A 370 -9.91 7.82 -37.60
N GLY A 371 -9.33 8.37 -36.54
CA GLY A 371 -8.20 7.76 -35.87
C GLY A 371 -8.41 7.69 -34.38
N PHE A 372 -7.32 7.56 -33.63
CA PHE A 372 -7.37 7.36 -32.18
C PHE A 372 -6.37 8.25 -31.47
N LEU A 373 -6.84 8.91 -30.41
CA LEU A 373 -6.03 9.69 -29.51
C LEU A 373 -5.74 8.88 -28.25
N GLU A 374 -4.45 8.78 -27.90
CA GLU A 374 -3.98 8.10 -26.70
C GLU A 374 -4.14 9.01 -25.48
N HIS A 375 -4.88 8.53 -24.48
CA HIS A 375 -4.98 9.09 -23.15
C HIS A 375 -4.23 8.20 -22.17
N LYS A 376 -3.15 8.72 -21.60
CA LYS A 376 -2.26 7.93 -20.75
C LYS A 376 -2.71 7.89 -19.31
N ALA A 377 -2.39 6.78 -18.65
CA ALA A 377 -2.46 6.66 -17.20
C ALA A 377 -3.85 7.03 -16.63
N VAL A 378 -4.92 6.45 -17.16
CA VAL A 378 -6.30 6.66 -16.67
C VAL A 378 -6.88 5.41 -16.02
N LYS A 379 -7.80 5.60 -15.08
CA LYS A 379 -8.80 4.59 -14.72
C LYS A 379 -9.70 4.39 -15.95
N LEU A 380 -9.68 3.18 -16.50
CA LEU A 380 -10.48 2.83 -17.69
C LEU A 380 -11.97 3.09 -17.45
N PRO A 381 -12.75 3.53 -18.45
CA PRO A 381 -14.17 3.86 -18.29
C PRO A 381 -15.02 2.67 -17.83
N ASP A 382 -16.27 2.94 -17.45
CA ASP A 382 -17.26 1.90 -17.15
C ASP A 382 -17.39 0.87 -18.28
N THR A 383 -17.26 -0.41 -17.94
CA THR A 383 -17.30 -1.55 -18.87
C THR A 383 -18.67 -2.26 -18.97
N ARG A 384 -19.78 -1.57 -18.65
CA ARG A 384 -21.15 -2.10 -18.85
C ARG A 384 -21.50 -2.31 -20.32
N PHE A 385 -20.99 -1.46 -21.21
CA PHE A 385 -21.25 -1.49 -22.66
C PHE A 385 -19.95 -1.68 -23.44
N SER A 386 -19.30 -2.82 -23.18
CA SER A 386 -18.00 -3.13 -23.75
C SER A 386 -17.81 -4.62 -23.94
N TRP A 387 -16.81 -4.96 -24.76
CA TRP A 387 -16.45 -6.32 -25.12
C TRP A 387 -14.97 -6.56 -24.87
N VAL A 388 -14.62 -7.81 -24.53
CA VAL A 388 -13.24 -8.23 -24.23
C VAL A 388 -12.86 -9.47 -25.00
N ASP A 389 -11.64 -9.47 -25.53
CA ASP A 389 -10.96 -10.67 -26.02
C ASP A 389 -9.50 -10.64 -25.58
N LYS A 390 -9.09 -11.65 -24.83
CA LYS A 390 -7.74 -11.73 -24.23
C LYS A 390 -6.67 -12.25 -25.21
N ASN A 391 -7.08 -12.80 -26.35
CA ASN A 391 -6.19 -13.52 -27.27
C ASN A 391 -5.66 -12.64 -28.41
N ILE A 392 -6.21 -11.45 -28.58
CA ILE A 392 -5.82 -10.55 -29.66
C ILE A 392 -4.90 -9.42 -29.17
N THR A 393 -4.11 -8.89 -30.09
CA THR A 393 -3.16 -7.81 -29.82
C THR A 393 -3.85 -6.44 -29.80
N LEU A 394 -3.17 -5.44 -29.22
CA LEU A 394 -3.63 -4.06 -29.23
C LEU A 394 -3.78 -3.49 -30.65
N TRP A 395 -2.94 -3.94 -31.59
CA TRP A 395 -3.04 -3.53 -33.00
C TRP A 395 -4.28 -4.11 -33.67
N GLU A 396 -4.56 -5.41 -33.49
CA GLU A 396 -5.80 -6.02 -33.97
C GLU A 396 -7.03 -5.37 -33.33
N CYS A 397 -6.93 -4.99 -32.05
CA CYS A 397 -7.98 -4.27 -31.34
C CYS A 397 -8.30 -2.92 -32.00
N LYS A 398 -7.27 -2.17 -32.40
CA LYS A 398 -7.43 -0.93 -33.17
C LYS A 398 -8.15 -1.18 -34.49
N GLU A 399 -7.75 -2.20 -35.24
CA GLU A 399 -8.37 -2.57 -36.52
C GLU A 399 -9.85 -2.94 -36.37
N LEU A 400 -10.18 -3.74 -35.35
CA LEU A 400 -11.57 -4.11 -35.03
C LEU A 400 -12.41 -2.88 -34.68
N CYS A 401 -11.88 -1.99 -33.83
CA CYS A 401 -12.58 -0.76 -33.47
C CYS A 401 -12.77 0.17 -34.67
N SER A 402 -11.77 0.26 -35.55
CA SER A 402 -11.81 1.11 -36.75
C SER A 402 -12.93 0.67 -37.71
N LYS A 403 -13.07 -0.65 -37.90
CA LYS A 403 -14.09 -1.27 -38.77
C LYS A 403 -15.50 -1.18 -38.21
N ASN A 404 -15.67 -1.00 -36.90
CA ASN A 404 -16.97 -0.88 -36.26
C ASN A 404 -17.29 0.59 -35.93
N CYS A 405 -18.19 1.21 -36.68
CA CYS A 405 -18.55 2.63 -36.49
C CYS A 405 -19.14 2.96 -35.11
N SER A 406 -19.66 1.96 -34.38
CA SER A 406 -20.17 2.16 -33.02
C SER A 406 -19.07 2.12 -31.96
N CYS A 407 -17.85 1.69 -32.30
CA CYS A 407 -16.75 1.64 -31.36
C CYS A 407 -16.26 3.06 -31.01
N THR A 408 -16.24 3.38 -29.71
CA THR A 408 -15.87 4.70 -29.19
C THR A 408 -14.44 4.76 -28.65
N ALA A 409 -13.92 3.65 -28.12
CA ALA A 409 -12.56 3.55 -27.61
C ALA A 409 -12.07 2.10 -27.53
N TYR A 410 -10.76 1.92 -27.39
CA TYR A 410 -10.15 0.64 -27.07
C TYR A 410 -8.98 0.74 -26.08
N ALA A 411 -8.62 -0.39 -25.46
CA ALA A 411 -7.47 -0.51 -24.56
C ALA A 411 -6.97 -1.96 -24.48
N ASN A 412 -5.81 -2.19 -23.85
CA ASN A 412 -5.38 -3.53 -23.45
C ASN A 412 -6.32 -4.11 -22.38
N ALA A 413 -6.54 -5.42 -22.37
CA ALA A 413 -7.31 -6.08 -21.31
C ALA A 413 -6.44 -6.48 -20.11
N ASP A 414 -5.16 -6.77 -20.37
CA ASP A 414 -4.17 -7.16 -19.37
C ASP A 414 -2.92 -6.30 -19.56
N VAL A 415 -2.38 -5.72 -18.48
CA VAL A 415 -1.20 -4.84 -18.53
C VAL A 415 0.11 -5.57 -18.23
N ARG A 416 0.07 -6.87 -17.88
CA ARG A 416 1.28 -7.63 -17.57
C ARG A 416 2.19 -7.75 -18.79
N GLY A 417 3.50 -7.75 -18.55
CA GLY A 417 4.51 -7.82 -19.61
C GLY A 417 4.47 -6.58 -20.50
N ARG A 418 4.16 -6.76 -21.79
CA ARG A 418 4.01 -5.66 -22.77
C ARG A 418 2.56 -5.18 -22.93
N GLY A 419 1.63 -5.75 -22.17
CA GLY A 419 0.20 -5.60 -22.36
C GLY A 419 -0.34 -6.55 -23.43
N SER A 420 -1.54 -7.08 -23.22
CA SER A 420 -2.22 -7.98 -24.13
C SER A 420 -3.75 -7.90 -24.02
N GLY A 421 -4.43 -8.52 -24.97
CA GLY A 421 -5.88 -8.51 -25.06
C GLY A 421 -6.43 -7.18 -25.54
N CYS A 422 -7.73 -7.17 -25.77
CA CYS A 422 -8.49 -6.07 -26.34
C CYS A 422 -9.74 -5.82 -25.52
N LEU A 423 -9.93 -4.56 -25.14
CA LEU A 423 -11.17 -4.02 -24.60
C LEU A 423 -11.72 -3.02 -25.61
N LEU A 424 -12.99 -3.16 -25.97
CA LEU A 424 -13.71 -2.24 -26.86
C LEU A 424 -14.90 -1.64 -26.14
N TRP A 425 -15.12 -0.33 -26.28
CA TRP A 425 -16.32 0.37 -25.79
C TRP A 425 -17.23 0.77 -26.95
N PHE A 426 -18.55 0.72 -26.73
CA PHE A 426 -19.56 1.01 -27.74
C PHE A 426 -20.56 2.11 -27.34
N HIS A 427 -20.29 2.78 -26.22
CA HIS A 427 -21.12 3.87 -25.70
C HIS A 427 -20.25 5.00 -25.17
N ASP A 428 -20.90 6.04 -24.66
CA ASP A 428 -20.27 7.13 -23.91
C ASP A 428 -19.34 6.61 -22.82
N LEU A 429 -18.15 7.21 -22.75
CA LEU A 429 -17.12 6.84 -21.80
C LEU A 429 -17.33 7.65 -20.52
N ILE A 430 -17.65 6.98 -19.42
CA ILE A 430 -17.96 7.60 -18.14
C ILE A 430 -17.03 7.07 -17.04
N ASP A 431 -16.94 7.81 -15.94
CA ASP A 431 -16.19 7.43 -14.73
C ASP A 431 -14.68 7.22 -14.99
N ILE A 432 -14.09 8.17 -15.72
CA ILE A 432 -12.66 8.24 -16.01
C ILE A 432 -11.98 9.11 -14.95
N LYS A 433 -10.83 8.66 -14.48
CA LYS A 433 -9.99 9.36 -13.50
C LYS A 433 -8.54 9.30 -13.95
N GLU A 434 -7.80 10.38 -13.77
CA GLU A 434 -6.36 10.40 -14.03
C GLU A 434 -5.60 9.74 -12.87
N LEU A 435 -4.70 8.82 -13.21
CA LEU A 435 -3.89 8.03 -12.29
C LEU A 435 -2.44 7.99 -12.80
N PRO A 436 -1.67 9.09 -12.69
CA PRO A 436 -0.37 9.24 -13.36
C PRO A 436 0.64 8.11 -13.12
N GLU A 437 0.60 7.49 -11.95
CA GLU A 437 1.56 6.44 -11.54
C GLU A 437 1.06 5.00 -11.77
N SER A 438 -0.24 4.80 -11.98
CA SER A 438 -0.86 3.46 -11.89
C SER A 438 -2.04 3.22 -12.83
N GLY A 439 -2.42 4.21 -13.61
CA GLY A 439 -3.48 4.10 -14.61
C GLY A 439 -3.02 3.35 -15.86
N GLN A 440 -3.95 3.18 -16.79
CA GLN A 440 -3.74 2.48 -18.04
C GLN A 440 -4.01 3.39 -19.23
N ASP A 441 -3.36 3.13 -20.36
CA ASP A 441 -3.60 3.84 -21.60
C ASP A 441 -4.97 3.46 -22.21
N LEU A 442 -5.70 4.47 -22.65
CA LEU A 442 -7.00 4.40 -23.32
C LEU A 442 -6.92 5.12 -24.66
N PHE A 443 -7.37 4.47 -25.73
CA PHE A 443 -7.36 5.03 -27.08
C PHE A 443 -8.78 5.40 -27.49
N ILE A 444 -9.07 6.69 -27.55
CA ILE A 444 -10.41 7.19 -27.86
C ILE A 444 -10.47 7.53 -29.35
N ARG A 445 -11.53 7.08 -30.02
CA ARG A 445 -11.77 7.36 -31.44
C ARG A 445 -12.00 8.85 -31.65
N MET A 446 -11.34 9.47 -32.62
CA MET A 446 -11.40 10.91 -32.94
C MET A 446 -11.53 11.15 -34.44
N ALA A 447 -12.16 12.27 -34.81
CA ALA A 447 -12.17 12.73 -36.20
C ALA A 447 -10.74 13.04 -36.68
N ALA A 448 -10.44 12.77 -37.95
CA ALA A 448 -9.11 13.00 -38.55
C ALA A 448 -8.59 14.42 -38.30
N SER A 449 -9.46 15.42 -38.46
CA SER A 449 -9.12 16.85 -38.28
C SER A 449 -8.72 17.21 -36.85
N GLU A 450 -9.25 16.52 -35.84
CA GLU A 450 -8.83 16.70 -34.44
C GLU A 450 -7.39 16.20 -34.26
N LEU A 451 -7.06 15.04 -34.86
CA LEU A 451 -5.72 14.45 -34.78
C LEU A 451 -4.67 15.32 -35.49
N ASP A 452 -4.98 15.81 -36.69
CA ASP A 452 -4.13 16.76 -37.42
C ASP A 452 -3.85 18.03 -36.59
N ASN A 453 -4.86 18.53 -35.88
CA ASN A 453 -4.72 19.67 -34.98
C ASN A 453 -3.81 19.35 -33.79
N VAL A 454 -3.91 18.15 -33.21
CA VAL A 454 -2.99 17.69 -32.15
C VAL A 454 -1.55 17.65 -32.66
N GLU A 455 -1.32 17.06 -33.84
CA GLU A 455 0.00 16.95 -34.45
C GLU A 455 0.60 18.31 -34.78
N ARG A 456 -0.18 19.22 -35.39
CA ARG A 456 0.25 20.60 -35.67
C ARG A 456 0.64 21.34 -34.40
N ARG A 457 -0.14 21.20 -33.32
CA ARG A 457 0.18 21.80 -32.01
C ARG A 457 1.46 21.21 -31.43
N ARG A 458 1.66 19.90 -31.54
CA ARG A 458 2.89 19.23 -31.07
C ARG A 458 4.11 19.69 -31.85
N GLN A 459 4.03 19.76 -33.18
CA GLN A 459 5.09 20.28 -34.03
C GLN A 459 5.41 21.75 -33.72
N SER A 460 4.38 22.59 -33.51
CA SER A 460 4.56 23.99 -33.12
C SER A 460 5.26 24.13 -31.78
N LYS A 461 4.86 23.35 -30.75
CA LYS A 461 5.53 23.32 -29.45
C LYS A 461 7.00 22.89 -29.58
N ASN A 462 7.27 21.84 -30.35
CA ASN A 462 8.64 21.39 -30.59
C ASN A 462 9.49 22.46 -31.29
N LYS A 463 8.94 23.14 -32.31
CA LYS A 463 9.63 24.27 -32.98
C LYS A 463 9.93 25.41 -32.01
N LYS A 464 8.98 25.77 -31.13
CA LYS A 464 9.19 26.79 -30.09
C LYS A 464 10.29 26.37 -29.11
N GLN A 465 10.28 25.11 -28.66
CA GLN A 465 11.29 24.59 -27.73
C GLN A 465 12.68 24.55 -28.36
N VAL A 466 12.79 24.13 -29.62
CA VAL A 466 14.05 24.17 -30.39
C VAL A 466 14.53 25.60 -30.60
N MET A 467 13.64 26.55 -30.93
CA MET A 467 13.99 27.97 -31.02
C MET A 467 14.52 28.52 -29.69
N ILE A 468 13.88 28.20 -28.56
CA ILE A 468 14.36 28.60 -27.23
C ILE A 468 15.77 28.05 -26.99
N ILE A 469 16.02 26.77 -27.28
CA ILE A 469 17.35 26.15 -27.12
C ILE A 469 18.39 26.85 -28.01
N ILE A 470 18.09 27.08 -29.29
CA ILE A 470 19.01 27.76 -30.23
C ILE A 470 19.31 29.18 -29.74
N THR A 471 18.31 29.98 -29.39
CA THR A 471 18.52 31.35 -28.88
C THR A 471 19.34 31.39 -27.60
N SER A 472 19.16 30.41 -26.70
CA SER A 472 19.93 30.28 -25.47
C SER A 472 21.40 29.98 -25.75
N ILE A 473 21.68 29.06 -26.68
CA ILE A 473 23.03 28.70 -27.10
C ILE A 473 23.70 29.88 -27.81
N SER A 474 23.01 30.55 -28.73
CA SER A 474 23.54 31.73 -29.44
C SER A 474 23.85 32.89 -28.49
N LEU A 475 23.05 33.09 -27.43
CA LEU A 475 23.32 34.10 -26.41
C LEU A 475 24.57 33.73 -25.59
N ALA A 476 24.70 32.45 -25.19
CA ALA A 476 25.87 31.98 -24.45
C ALA A 476 27.17 32.12 -25.27
N THR A 477 27.14 31.76 -26.56
CA THR A 477 28.32 31.90 -27.43
C THR A 477 28.67 33.36 -27.70
N ALA A 478 27.67 34.24 -27.85
CA ALA A 478 27.90 35.69 -27.98
C ALA A 478 28.53 36.26 -26.71
N VAL A 479 28.08 35.87 -25.51
CA VAL A 479 28.68 36.30 -24.24
C VAL A 479 30.12 35.82 -24.11
N ILE A 480 30.42 34.57 -24.48
CA ILE A 480 31.79 34.03 -24.48
C ILE A 480 32.67 34.79 -25.49
N PHE A 481 32.15 35.09 -26.68
CA PHE A 481 32.88 35.81 -27.71
C PHE A 481 33.14 37.27 -27.31
N ILE A 482 32.16 37.96 -26.74
CA ILE A 482 32.31 39.32 -26.19
C ILE A 482 33.31 39.30 -25.02
N GLY A 483 33.21 38.31 -24.12
CA GLY A 483 34.18 38.10 -23.04
C GLY A 483 35.60 37.89 -23.58
N GLY A 484 35.76 37.10 -24.65
CA GLY A 484 37.03 36.89 -25.34
C GLY A 484 37.57 38.15 -26.03
N LEU A 485 36.70 38.97 -26.64
CA LEU A 485 37.07 40.25 -27.23
C LEU A 485 37.45 41.30 -26.18
N MET A 486 36.72 41.36 -25.07
CA MET A 486 37.06 42.21 -23.92
C MET A 486 38.40 41.77 -23.31
N TYR A 487 38.65 40.46 -23.20
CA TYR A 487 39.94 39.91 -22.79
C TYR A 487 41.07 40.30 -23.76
N ARG A 488 40.84 40.23 -25.08
CA ARG A 488 41.81 40.68 -26.09
C ARG A 488 42.04 42.19 -26.09
N ARG A 489 41.00 43.00 -25.88
CA ARG A 489 41.13 44.47 -25.73
C ARG A 489 41.89 44.83 -24.46
N LYS A 490 41.66 44.12 -23.34
CA LYS A 490 42.47 44.26 -22.12
C LYS A 490 43.94 43.86 -22.33
N LYS A 491 44.21 42.90 -23.24
CA LYS A 491 45.57 42.50 -23.64
C LYS A 491 46.27 43.51 -24.56
N HIS A 492 45.53 44.26 -25.39
CA HIS A 492 46.09 45.29 -26.27
C HIS A 492 46.13 46.70 -25.66
N SER A 493 45.41 46.95 -24.56
CA SER A 493 45.37 48.25 -23.86
C SER A 493 46.30 48.34 -22.63
N ASN A 494 46.97 47.25 -22.24
CA ASN A 494 47.92 47.22 -21.12
C ASN A 494 49.35 46.90 -21.60
N GLN A 495 49.88 47.73 -22.50
CA GLN A 495 51.32 47.89 -22.66
C GLN A 495 51.71 49.18 -21.93
N GLY A 496 51.86 49.08 -20.60
CA GLY A 496 52.15 50.21 -19.71
C GLY A 496 51.24 50.25 -18.50
N ASN A 497 51.39 49.29 -17.58
CA ASN A 497 51.47 49.56 -16.14
C ASN A 497 51.78 48.27 -15.37
N GLU A 498 52.55 48.46 -14.32
CA GLU A 498 53.29 47.50 -13.52
C GLU A 498 52.51 46.25 -13.10
N LYS A 499 53.15 45.09 -13.27
CA LYS A 499 52.76 43.84 -12.62
C LYS A 499 53.12 43.93 -11.13
N GLU A 500 52.14 44.07 -10.26
CA GLU A 500 52.25 43.46 -8.93
C GLU A 500 51.84 41.99 -9.06
N GLU A 501 52.83 41.14 -9.31
CA GLU A 501 52.71 39.69 -9.20
C GLU A 501 52.75 39.37 -7.69
N MET A 502 51.61 39.03 -7.09
CA MET A 502 51.57 38.57 -5.69
C MET A 502 52.28 37.22 -5.61
N GLU A 503 53.58 37.22 -5.34
CA GLU A 503 54.37 36.02 -5.10
C GLU A 503 53.97 35.39 -3.75
N LEU A 504 53.38 34.19 -3.81
CA LEU A 504 53.18 33.35 -2.63
C LEU A 504 54.55 32.91 -2.08
N PRO A 505 54.78 33.03 -0.76
CA PRO A 505 55.99 32.50 -0.13
C PRO A 505 56.13 30.98 -0.33
N ILE A 506 57.32 30.54 -0.75
CA ILE A 506 57.71 29.14 -0.81
C ILE A 506 58.52 28.81 0.45
N PHE A 507 58.03 27.87 1.26
CA PHE A 507 58.70 27.44 2.48
C PHE A 507 59.64 26.26 2.21
N ASP A 508 60.82 26.29 2.83
CA ASP A 508 61.73 25.15 2.83
C ASP A 508 61.15 23.99 3.66
N LEU A 509 61.32 22.76 3.16
CA LEU A 509 60.85 21.56 3.83
C LEU A 509 61.42 21.43 5.25
N LYS A 510 62.66 21.90 5.47
CA LYS A 510 63.30 21.91 6.80
C LYS A 510 62.57 22.81 7.79
N ILE A 511 62.09 23.97 7.33
CA ILE A 511 61.36 24.93 8.17
C ILE A 511 60.01 24.33 8.57
N ILE A 512 59.30 23.72 7.61
CA ILE A 512 58.00 23.09 7.87
C ILE A 512 58.13 21.82 8.73
N ALA A 513 59.17 21.02 8.50
CA ALA A 513 59.46 19.86 9.35
C ALA A 513 59.75 20.31 10.79
N ASN A 514 60.56 21.35 11.01
CA ASN A 514 60.82 21.86 12.35
C ASN A 514 59.54 22.44 13.00
N ALA A 515 58.77 23.22 12.25
CA ALA A 515 57.53 23.84 12.74
C ALA A 515 56.46 22.82 13.17
N THR A 516 56.47 21.63 12.59
CA THR A 516 55.49 20.55 12.88
C THR A 516 56.04 19.45 13.79
N ASP A 517 57.22 19.63 14.37
CA ASP A 517 57.96 18.60 15.12
C ASP A 517 58.14 17.30 14.30
N ASN A 518 58.71 17.48 13.11
CA ASN A 518 58.92 16.48 12.08
C ASN A 518 57.65 15.69 11.70
N PHE A 519 56.51 16.41 11.57
CA PHE A 519 55.19 15.84 11.29
C PHE A 519 54.73 14.82 12.35
N SER A 520 55.01 15.10 13.62
CA SER A 520 54.61 14.28 14.76
C SER A 520 53.09 14.05 14.79
N GLU A 521 52.66 12.83 15.07
CA GLU A 521 51.23 12.48 15.19
C GLU A 521 50.53 13.27 16.31
N LYS A 522 51.28 13.75 17.33
CA LYS A 522 50.73 14.62 18.38
C LYS A 522 50.23 15.97 17.84
N ASN A 523 50.78 16.41 16.71
CA ASN A 523 50.42 17.65 16.04
C ASN A 523 49.43 17.41 14.90
N LYS A 524 48.94 16.19 14.68
CA LYS A 524 48.00 15.90 13.60
C LYS A 524 46.60 16.42 13.95
N LEU A 525 46.06 17.26 13.08
CA LEU A 525 44.73 17.84 13.21
C LEU A 525 43.64 16.94 12.59
N GLY A 526 44.00 16.16 11.57
CA GLY A 526 43.09 15.22 10.90
C GLY A 526 43.69 14.67 9.61
N GLU A 527 43.05 13.65 9.04
CA GLU A 527 43.47 13.02 7.77
C GLU A 527 42.24 12.62 6.94
N GLY A 528 42.30 12.86 5.63
CA GLY A 528 41.28 12.44 4.67
C GLY A 528 41.91 11.97 3.36
N GLY A 529 41.11 11.74 2.31
CA GLY A 529 41.58 11.15 1.04
C GLY A 529 42.69 11.91 0.31
N PHE A 530 42.98 13.16 0.70
CA PHE A 530 44.00 14.02 0.11
C PHE A 530 45.26 14.18 0.97
N GLY A 531 45.37 13.40 2.06
CA GLY A 531 46.52 13.38 2.96
C GLY A 531 46.28 14.07 4.31
N PRO A 532 47.24 13.92 5.25
CA PRO A 532 47.14 14.43 6.61
C PRO A 532 47.37 15.94 6.73
N VAL A 533 46.78 16.53 7.76
CA VAL A 533 46.94 17.94 8.14
C VAL A 533 47.57 18.01 9.53
N TYR A 534 48.64 18.79 9.68
CA TYR A 534 49.37 18.98 10.93
C TYR A 534 49.29 20.44 11.40
N LYS A 535 49.21 20.64 12.71
CA LYS A 535 49.44 21.92 13.36
C LYS A 535 50.95 22.16 13.41
N GLY A 536 51.38 23.37 13.11
CA GLY A 536 52.75 23.79 13.29
C GLY A 536 52.86 25.19 13.86
N MET A 537 54.03 25.54 14.34
CA MET A 537 54.37 26.87 14.81
C MET A 537 55.66 27.33 14.13
N LEU A 538 55.59 28.42 13.37
CA LEU A 538 56.78 29.02 12.76
C LEU A 538 57.64 29.70 13.84
N ILE A 539 58.92 29.92 13.54
CA ILE A 539 59.91 30.49 14.48
C ILE A 539 59.47 31.88 15.02
N GLU A 540 58.67 32.61 14.24
CA GLU A 540 58.11 33.92 14.57
C GLU A 540 56.84 33.84 15.44
N GLY A 541 56.45 32.65 15.91
CA GLY A 541 55.31 32.43 16.80
C GLY A 541 53.95 32.29 16.10
N GLN A 542 53.92 32.31 14.76
CA GLN A 542 52.70 32.15 13.99
C GLN A 542 52.26 30.68 13.93
N GLU A 543 51.03 30.39 14.37
CA GLU A 543 50.41 29.08 14.23
C GLU A 543 49.92 28.84 12.79
N ILE A 544 50.26 27.67 12.25
CA ILE A 544 49.95 27.27 10.88
C ILE A 544 49.31 25.89 10.83
N ALA A 545 48.52 25.64 9.78
CA ALA A 545 48.03 24.32 9.42
C ALA A 545 48.70 23.87 8.12
N VAL A 546 49.45 22.76 8.19
CA VAL A 546 50.22 22.21 7.08
C VAL A 546 49.51 20.99 6.53
N LYS A 547 48.96 21.10 5.32
CA LYS A 547 48.36 19.97 4.61
C LYS A 547 49.40 19.33 3.70
N ARG A 548 49.79 18.09 4.01
CA ARG A 548 50.74 17.30 3.23
C ARG A 548 49.97 16.43 2.23
N LEU A 549 50.19 16.67 0.94
CA LEU A 549 49.45 15.98 -0.12
C LEU A 549 49.97 14.56 -0.33
N SER A 550 49.07 13.63 -0.62
CA SER A 550 49.42 12.23 -0.87
C SER A 550 50.17 12.05 -2.20
N LYS A 551 51.19 11.18 -2.19
CA LYS A 551 52.09 10.92 -3.35
C LYS A 551 51.40 10.21 -4.54
N GLY A 552 50.15 9.74 -4.37
CA GLY A 552 49.39 9.02 -5.38
C GLY A 552 48.51 9.89 -6.30
N SER A 553 48.58 11.21 -6.20
CA SER A 553 47.82 12.12 -7.08
C SER A 553 48.54 12.25 -8.43
N GLY A 554 47.96 11.72 -9.50
CA GLY A 554 48.49 11.77 -10.87
C GLY A 554 48.53 13.18 -11.50
N GLN A 555 48.53 14.25 -10.71
CA GLN A 555 48.57 15.63 -11.18
C GLN A 555 50.02 16.12 -11.35
N GLY A 556 50.31 16.74 -12.49
CA GLY A 556 51.63 17.29 -12.81
C GLY A 556 52.04 18.48 -11.92
N MET A 557 53.33 18.78 -11.83
CA MET A 557 53.85 19.93 -11.06
C MET A 557 53.28 21.28 -11.54
N GLU A 558 53.03 21.42 -12.85
CA GLU A 558 52.43 22.60 -13.46
C GLU A 558 50.95 22.77 -13.08
N GLU A 559 50.20 21.68 -12.95
CA GLU A 559 48.80 21.72 -12.51
C GLU A 559 48.70 22.12 -11.04
N PHE A 560 49.58 21.56 -10.19
CA PHE A 560 49.68 21.96 -8.79
C PHE A 560 50.03 23.45 -8.63
N LYS A 561 51.01 23.96 -9.39
CA LYS A 561 51.38 25.39 -9.36
C LYS A 561 50.24 26.30 -9.80
N ASN A 562 49.53 25.94 -10.87
CA ASN A 562 48.38 26.72 -11.34
C ASN A 562 47.23 26.72 -10.32
N GLU A 563 46.95 25.58 -9.69
CA GLU A 563 45.92 25.47 -8.67
C GLU A 563 46.27 26.27 -7.41
N VAL A 564 47.53 26.20 -6.94
CA VAL A 564 48.03 27.02 -5.83
C VAL A 564 47.93 28.52 -6.13
N LEU A 565 48.27 28.93 -7.35
CA LEU A 565 48.19 30.33 -7.79
C LEU A 565 46.73 30.81 -7.88
N LEU A 566 45.80 29.93 -8.24
CA LEU A 566 44.36 30.23 -8.19
C LEU A 566 43.86 30.37 -6.74
N ILE A 567 44.25 29.46 -5.84
CA ILE A 567 43.85 29.51 -4.42
C ILE A 567 44.39 30.78 -3.76
N ALA A 568 45.63 31.19 -4.04
CA ALA A 568 46.18 32.42 -3.48
C ALA A 568 45.49 33.70 -3.94
N LYS A 569 44.93 33.70 -5.16
CA LYS A 569 44.11 34.80 -5.67
C LYS A 569 42.71 34.82 -5.07
N LEU A 570 42.24 33.70 -4.51
CA LEU A 570 40.94 33.58 -3.85
C LEU A 570 41.04 34.02 -2.37
N GLN A 571 41.25 35.32 -2.14
CA GLN A 571 41.17 35.89 -0.80
C GLN A 571 39.73 36.38 -0.52
N HIS A 572 39.03 35.68 0.36
CA HIS A 572 37.69 36.09 0.81
C HIS A 572 37.59 35.97 2.32
N ARG A 573 36.85 36.88 2.96
CA ARG A 573 36.69 36.96 4.43
C ARG A 573 36.20 35.67 5.11
N ASN A 574 35.57 34.77 4.36
CA ASN A 574 35.01 33.50 4.85
C ASN A 574 35.82 32.27 4.40
N LEU A 575 36.99 32.45 3.78
CA LEU A 575 37.87 31.37 3.36
C LEU A 575 39.16 31.40 4.19
N VAL A 576 39.68 30.23 4.54
CA VAL A 576 40.98 30.11 5.23
C VAL A 576 42.08 30.59 4.29
N LYS A 577 42.88 31.53 4.78
CA LYS A 577 43.96 32.14 4.02
C LYS A 577 45.10 31.15 3.80
N LEU A 578 45.48 30.96 2.53
CA LEU A 578 46.73 30.30 2.16
C LEU A 578 47.90 31.25 2.44
N LEU A 579 48.87 30.81 3.22
CA LEU A 579 50.07 31.56 3.59
C LEU A 579 51.26 31.23 2.69
N GLY A 580 51.31 30.02 2.13
CA GLY A 580 52.37 29.60 1.20
C GLY A 580 52.32 28.13 0.85
N CYS A 581 53.34 27.64 0.15
CA CYS A 581 53.46 26.23 -0.22
C CYS A 581 54.91 25.71 -0.08
N CYS A 582 55.08 24.39 -0.10
CA CYS A 582 56.39 23.72 -0.19
C CYS A 582 56.32 22.66 -1.30
N THR A 583 57.33 22.62 -2.18
CA THR A 583 57.41 21.68 -3.32
C THR A 583 58.78 20.97 -3.43
N GLN A 584 59.50 20.80 -2.31
CA GLN A 584 60.85 20.23 -2.30
C GLN A 584 60.83 18.71 -2.20
N ARG A 585 61.74 18.03 -2.93
CA ARG A 585 61.99 16.57 -2.85
C ARG A 585 60.70 15.71 -2.98
N ASP A 586 59.86 16.07 -3.95
CA ASP A 586 58.54 15.45 -4.22
C ASP A 586 57.49 15.56 -3.10
N GLU A 587 57.76 16.38 -2.08
CA GLU A 587 56.79 16.71 -1.05
C GLU A 587 56.03 17.98 -1.46
N ARG A 588 54.71 17.83 -1.63
CA ARG A 588 53.81 18.95 -1.93
C ARG A 588 52.99 19.28 -0.70
N MET A 589 53.14 20.48 -0.18
CA MET A 589 52.44 20.93 1.02
C MET A 589 51.84 22.31 0.83
N LEU A 590 50.68 22.51 1.44
CA LEU A 590 49.98 23.79 1.50
C LEU A 590 49.97 24.27 2.95
N ILE A 591 50.39 25.53 3.16
CA ILE A 591 50.49 26.15 4.48
C ILE A 591 49.35 27.16 4.59
N TYR A 592 48.43 26.91 5.51
CA TYR A 592 47.30 27.78 5.83
C TYR A 592 47.47 28.43 7.20
N GLU A 593 46.75 29.53 7.43
CA GLU A 593 46.55 30.02 8.81
C GLU A 593 45.87 28.95 9.66
N TYR A 594 46.30 28.79 10.91
CA TYR A 594 45.64 27.88 11.84
C TYR A 594 44.34 28.51 12.36
N LEU A 595 43.25 27.74 12.33
CA LEU A 595 41.99 28.12 12.96
C LEU A 595 41.80 27.33 14.27
N PRO A 596 41.65 28.01 15.43
CA PRO A 596 41.50 27.34 16.72
C PRO A 596 40.10 26.70 16.90
N ASN A 597 39.09 27.27 16.24
CA ASN A 597 37.74 26.71 16.19
C ASN A 597 37.70 25.69 15.07
N LYS A 598 37.35 24.43 15.39
CA LYS A 598 37.29 23.30 14.46
C LYS A 598 36.51 23.64 13.17
N SER A 599 36.70 22.82 12.13
CA SER A 599 36.10 23.02 10.82
C SER A 599 34.58 23.13 10.84
N LEU A 600 34.00 23.82 9.86
CA LEU A 600 32.55 23.93 9.69
C LEU A 600 31.88 22.55 9.55
N ASP A 601 32.56 21.56 8.97
CA ASP A 601 32.04 20.19 8.90
C ASP A 601 31.84 19.57 10.30
N TYR A 602 32.70 19.89 11.26
CA TYR A 602 32.55 19.45 12.65
C TYR A 602 31.26 19.99 13.28
N PHE A 603 30.88 21.23 12.98
CA PHE A 603 29.64 21.81 13.52
C PHE A 603 28.39 21.37 12.77
N ILE A 604 28.48 21.17 11.45
CA ILE A 604 27.34 20.73 10.62
C ILE A 604 27.06 19.24 10.83
N PHE A 605 28.09 18.41 10.93
CA PHE A 605 27.95 16.94 10.94
C PHE A 605 28.33 16.29 12.27
N GLY A 606 29.21 16.92 13.07
CA GLY A 606 29.72 16.33 14.32
C GLY A 606 28.70 16.22 15.46
N LEU A 607 27.64 17.03 15.48
CA LEU A 607 26.56 16.92 16.49
C LEU A 607 25.44 15.93 16.10
N ILE A 608 25.33 15.59 14.81
CA ILE A 608 24.24 14.76 14.28
C ILE A 608 24.66 13.28 14.13
N PHE A 609 25.97 13.00 13.98
CA PHE A 609 26.45 11.67 13.62
C PHE A 609 26.89 10.74 14.75
N HIS A 610 26.71 11.10 16.03
CA HIS A 610 27.01 10.16 17.12
C HIS A 610 25.98 9.01 17.28
N LYS A 611 25.00 8.87 16.37
CA LYS A 611 23.95 7.84 16.50
C LYS A 611 23.53 7.10 15.21
N PHE A 612 24.18 7.31 14.08
CA PHE A 612 23.87 6.56 12.86
C PHE A 612 25.16 6.22 12.11
N GLU A 613 25.75 5.06 12.44
CA GLU A 613 26.64 4.38 11.50
C GLU A 613 25.80 3.56 10.51
N SER A 614 26.27 3.58 9.26
CA SER A 614 25.75 2.92 8.05
C SER A 614 24.65 3.67 7.29
N PHE A 615 24.93 3.87 5.99
CA PHE A 615 24.09 4.45 4.95
C PHE A 615 24.06 5.99 4.84
N LEU A 616 25.15 6.57 4.30
CA LEU A 616 25.11 7.32 3.03
C LEU A 616 26.53 7.80 2.67
N SER A 617 27.05 7.27 1.56
CA SER A 617 28.27 7.74 0.91
C SER A 617 28.01 9.08 0.21
N TYR A 618 28.43 10.18 0.82
CA TYR A 618 28.54 11.48 0.17
C TYR A 618 29.81 12.17 0.68
N SER A 619 30.98 11.81 0.13
CA SER A 619 32.24 12.50 0.45
C SER A 619 33.19 12.61 -0.74
N ASN A 620 32.67 12.79 -1.96
CA ASN A 620 33.51 12.91 -3.16
C ASN A 620 33.41 14.23 -3.93
N TYR A 621 32.74 15.26 -3.42
CA TYR A 621 32.67 16.56 -4.11
C TYR A 621 32.70 17.76 -3.16
N PHE A 622 33.85 18.01 -2.54
CA PHE A 622 34.22 19.36 -2.10
C PHE A 622 35.68 19.63 -2.48
N HIS A 623 35.86 20.45 -3.52
CA HIS A 623 37.14 21.07 -3.82
C HIS A 623 37.50 22.06 -2.69
N ILE A 624 38.66 21.81 -2.08
CA ILE A 624 39.60 22.71 -1.39
C ILE A 624 39.08 24.13 -1.05
N LEU A 625 38.07 24.25 -0.20
CA LEU A 625 37.74 25.52 0.44
C LEU A 625 37.40 25.24 1.90
N PHE A 626 38.38 25.45 2.78
CA PHE A 626 38.11 25.52 4.21
C PHE A 626 37.39 26.85 4.45
N PHE A 627 36.13 26.77 4.89
CA PHE A 627 35.36 27.95 5.26
C PHE A 627 35.66 28.33 6.71
N ARG A 628 35.84 29.62 6.98
CA ARG A 628 35.90 30.14 8.35
C ARG A 628 34.52 29.96 9.00
N THR A 629 34.49 29.49 10.24
CA THR A 629 33.27 29.34 11.06
C THR A 629 32.84 30.66 11.67
#